data_AF-A0A1C5RHL2-F1
#
_entry.id   AF-A0A1C5RHL2-F1
#
_cell.length_a   1.000
_cell.length_b   1.000
_cell.length_c   1.000
_cell.angle_alpha   90.00
_cell.angle_beta   90.00
_cell.angle_gamma   90.00
#
_symmetry.space_group_name_H-M   'P 1'
#
loop_
_entity.id
_entity.type
_entity.pdbx_description
1 polymer ?
#
loop_
_entity_poly.entity_id
_entity_poly.type
_entity_poly.pdbx_seq_one_letter_code
_entity_poly.pdbx_strand_id
1 'polypeptide(L)'
;MKVLLVEPGKEARPFELKNELHEMQRIVGGPIQAIYPWEEPVALVCNDEGKMMGLPLNRVLGDYDVIAGTFFVCGIQGENFCGLTQKQMRKYQQMFLSPEQFLPAQEGIVCIRTKPTPPKSPKKPPIMNGKGGVL
;
A
#
# COMPACT_ATOMS: atom_id res chain seq x y z
N MET A 1 8.23 -6.09 -11.34
CA MET A 1 8.71 -4.78 -10.88
C MET A 1 8.43 -4.64 -9.40
N LYS A 2 9.42 -4.13 -8.65
CA LYS A 2 9.29 -3.94 -7.21
C LYS A 2 8.62 -2.61 -6.89
N VAL A 3 7.43 -2.64 -6.31
CA VAL A 3 6.60 -1.48 -5.96
C VAL A 3 6.38 -1.40 -4.46
N LEU A 4 5.93 -0.26 -3.95
CA LEU A 4 5.44 -0.15 -2.59
C LEU A 4 3.92 -0.28 -2.59
N LEU A 5 3.38 -1.35 -2.00
CA LEU A 5 1.95 -1.57 -1.88
C LEU A 5 1.42 -0.93 -0.60
N VAL A 6 0.30 -0.22 -0.70
CA VAL A 6 -0.35 0.45 0.43
C VAL A 6 -1.84 0.08 0.44
N GLU A 7 -2.21 -0.72 1.45
CA GLU A 7 -3.58 -1.19 1.65
C GLU A 7 -4.24 -0.36 2.77
N PRO A 8 -5.57 -0.13 2.75
CA PRO A 8 -6.27 0.60 3.81
C PRO A 8 -6.01 -0.02 5.19
N GLY A 9 -5.64 0.82 6.16
CA GLY A 9 -5.38 0.40 7.54
C GLY A 9 -4.13 -0.48 7.74
N LYS A 10 -3.30 -0.69 6.71
CA LYS A 10 -2.06 -1.48 6.81
C LYS A 10 -0.81 -0.63 6.57
N GLU A 11 0.31 -1.10 7.08
CA GLU A 11 1.62 -0.52 6.79
C GLU A 11 2.01 -0.76 5.34
N ALA A 12 2.69 0.22 4.74
CA ALA A 12 3.21 0.10 3.39
C ALA A 12 4.33 -0.96 3.32
N ARG A 13 4.32 -1.80 2.28
CA ARG A 13 5.28 -2.89 2.14
C ARG A 13 5.80 -3.06 0.71
N PRO A 14 7.06 -3.48 0.53
CA PRO A 14 7.53 -3.89 -0.78
C PRO A 14 6.68 -5.03 -1.35
N PHE A 15 6.42 -5.00 -2.65
CA PHE A 15 5.65 -6.00 -3.36
C PHE A 15 6.20 -6.22 -4.77
N GLU A 16 6.25 -7.47 -5.21
CA GLU A 16 6.64 -7.81 -6.58
C GLU A 16 5.39 -7.86 -7.46
N LEU A 17 5.29 -6.91 -8.39
CA LEU A 17 4.14 -6.76 -9.29
C LEU A 17 4.58 -7.06 -10.73
N LYS A 18 3.85 -7.91 -11.45
CA LYS A 18 4.05 -8.07 -12.89
C LYS A 18 3.72 -6.75 -13.60
N ASN A 19 4.57 -6.33 -14.54
CA ASN A 19 4.41 -5.06 -15.24
C ASN A 19 3.41 -5.19 -16.38
N GLU A 20 2.16 -5.53 -16.05
CA GLU A 20 1.06 -5.76 -16.99
C GLU A 20 -0.17 -5.01 -16.49
N LEU A 21 -0.89 -4.32 -17.38
CA LEU A 21 -2.06 -3.51 -17.03
C LEU A 21 -3.11 -4.30 -16.23
N HIS A 22 -3.40 -5.52 -16.66
CA HIS A 22 -4.37 -6.39 -16.00
C HIS A 22 -3.98 -6.68 -14.53
N GLU A 23 -2.69 -6.89 -14.26
CA GLU A 23 -2.19 -7.15 -12.91
C GLU A 23 -2.28 -5.89 -12.04
N MET A 24 -2.02 -4.71 -12.61
CA MET A 24 -2.20 -3.43 -11.90
C MET A 24 -3.68 -3.20 -11.56
N GLN A 25 -4.58 -3.38 -12.52
CA GLN A 25 -6.03 -3.25 -12.33
C GLN A 25 -6.55 -4.22 -11.27
N ARG A 26 -6.07 -5.48 -11.30
CA ARG A 26 -6.41 -6.50 -10.30
C ARG A 26 -5.96 -6.10 -8.90
N ILE A 27 -4.80 -5.47 -8.75
CA ILE A 27 -4.25 -5.04 -7.46
C ILE A 27 -5.04 -3.86 -6.87
N VAL A 28 -5.39 -2.86 -7.68
CA VAL A 28 -6.13 -1.68 -7.19
C VAL A 28 -7.65 -1.94 -7.15
N GLY A 29 -8.13 -2.97 -7.83
CA GLY A 29 -9.53 -3.41 -7.83
C GLY A 29 -10.41 -2.67 -8.83
N GLY A 30 -9.87 -2.20 -9.96
CA GLY A 30 -10.61 -1.45 -10.98
C GLY A 30 -9.72 -0.79 -12.04
N PRO A 31 -10.29 0.10 -12.89
CA PRO A 31 -9.51 0.94 -13.79
C PRO A 31 -8.43 1.71 -13.04
N ILE A 32 -7.21 1.75 -13.59
CA ILE A 32 -6.11 2.45 -12.94
C ILE A 32 -6.13 3.94 -13.26
N GLN A 33 -5.79 4.75 -12.27
CA GLN A 33 -5.39 6.14 -12.43
C GLN A 33 -3.96 6.29 -11.92
N ALA A 34 -3.12 6.99 -12.68
CA ALA A 34 -1.78 7.38 -12.23
C ALA A 34 -1.80 8.86 -11.81
N ILE A 35 -1.28 9.12 -10.61
CA ILE A 35 -1.15 10.44 -10.01
C ILE A 35 0.33 10.72 -9.80
N TYR A 36 0.75 11.97 -10.04
CA TYR A 36 2.14 12.41 -9.97
C TYR A 36 2.30 13.51 -8.89
N PRO A 37 2.17 13.15 -7.59
CA PRO A 37 2.18 14.13 -6.51
C PRO A 37 3.58 14.61 -6.12
N TRP A 38 4.64 14.13 -6.80
CA TRP A 38 6.02 14.43 -6.47
C TRP A 38 6.81 14.79 -7.73
N GLU A 39 7.83 15.65 -7.59
CA GLU A 39 8.80 15.98 -8.65
C GLU A 39 9.72 14.81 -9.05
N GLU A 40 9.89 13.83 -8.16
CA GLU A 40 10.67 12.63 -8.46
C GLU A 40 9.91 11.75 -9.46
N PRO A 41 10.57 11.06 -10.43
CA PRO A 41 9.90 10.22 -11.42
C PRO A 41 9.29 8.96 -10.79
N VAL A 42 8.17 9.15 -10.09
CA VAL A 42 7.46 8.20 -9.25
C VAL A 42 5.96 8.51 -9.38
N ALA A 43 5.17 7.46 -9.59
CA ALA A 43 3.72 7.56 -9.67
C ALA A 43 3.08 6.88 -8.45
N LEU A 44 1.94 7.42 -8.03
CA LEU A 44 0.95 6.70 -7.23
C LEU A 44 -0.12 6.17 -8.19
N VAL A 45 -0.34 4.86 -8.19
CA VAL A 45 -1.35 4.21 -9.02
C VAL A 45 -2.45 3.64 -8.14
N CYS A 46 -3.69 4.11 -8.36
CA CYS A 46 -4.88 3.74 -7.59
C CYS A 46 -6.04 3.38 -8.51
N ASN A 47 -7.17 2.99 -7.92
CA ASN A 47 -8.43 2.79 -8.64
C ASN A 47 -9.08 4.14 -8.93
N ASP A 48 -9.29 4.45 -10.21
CA ASP A 48 -9.91 5.71 -10.69
C ASP A 48 -11.33 5.89 -10.14
N GLU A 49 -12.05 4.78 -9.96
CA GLU A 49 -13.44 4.78 -9.50
C GLU A 49 -13.55 4.53 -7.98
N GLY A 50 -12.42 4.45 -7.26
CA GLY A 50 -12.40 3.94 -5.89
C GLY A 50 -13.33 4.68 -4.92
N LYS A 51 -13.43 6.01 -5.05
CA LYS A 51 -14.36 6.82 -4.23
C LYS A 51 -15.82 6.60 -4.64
N MET A 52 -16.10 6.55 -5.95
CA MET A 52 -17.45 6.33 -6.47
C MET A 52 -17.98 4.94 -6.10
N MET A 53 -17.09 3.95 -6.04
CA MET A 53 -17.38 2.59 -5.58
C MET A 53 -17.51 2.47 -4.05
N GLY A 54 -17.24 3.54 -3.29
CA GLY A 54 -17.28 3.50 -1.82
C GLY A 54 -16.16 2.65 -1.19
N LEU A 55 -15.00 2.52 -1.85
CA LEU A 55 -13.87 1.82 -1.26
C LEU A 55 -13.39 2.51 0.03
N PRO A 56 -12.82 1.77 1.00
CA PRO A 56 -12.29 2.36 2.22
C PRO A 56 -11.22 3.42 1.93
N LEU A 57 -11.32 4.58 2.59
CA LEU A 57 -10.27 5.60 2.54
C LEU A 57 -8.95 5.05 3.11
N ASN A 58 -7.84 5.41 2.48
CA ASN A 58 -6.54 4.79 2.71
C ASN A 58 -5.48 5.78 3.21
N ARG A 59 -5.16 6.81 2.42
CA ARG A 59 -4.16 7.82 2.78
C ARG A 59 -4.57 9.19 2.25
N VAL A 60 -4.33 10.22 3.07
CA VAL A 60 -4.35 11.61 2.65
C VAL A 60 -3.22 11.85 1.66
N LEU A 61 -3.51 12.58 0.59
CA LEU A 61 -2.55 13.03 -0.40
C LEU A 61 -2.49 14.57 -0.38
N GLY A 62 -1.42 15.11 0.21
CA GLY A 62 -1.27 16.54 0.41
C GLY A 62 -2.39 17.11 1.27
N ASP A 63 -2.92 18.26 0.87
CA ASP A 63 -4.07 18.95 1.45
C ASP A 63 -5.31 18.92 0.55
N TYR A 64 -5.23 18.27 -0.62
CA TYR A 64 -6.23 18.36 -1.68
C TYR A 64 -7.01 17.06 -1.91
N ASP A 65 -6.50 15.90 -1.48
CA ASP A 65 -7.20 14.63 -1.74
C ASP A 65 -6.98 13.52 -0.71
N VAL A 66 -7.82 12.48 -0.79
CA VAL A 66 -7.70 11.22 -0.06
C VAL A 66 -7.86 10.05 -1.03
N ILE A 67 -6.91 9.11 -1.02
CA ILE A 67 -6.97 7.90 -1.84
C ILE A 67 -7.96 6.91 -1.23
N ALA A 68 -8.85 6.36 -2.05
CA ALA A 68 -9.77 5.28 -1.69
C ALA A 68 -9.28 3.94 -2.26
N GLY A 69 -9.31 2.89 -1.44
CA GLY A 69 -8.88 1.55 -1.80
C GLY A 69 -7.36 1.34 -1.77
N THR A 70 -6.94 0.16 -2.23
CA THR A 70 -5.53 -0.19 -2.36
C THR A 70 -4.87 0.63 -3.46
N PHE A 71 -3.66 1.12 -3.21
CA PHE A 71 -2.83 1.75 -4.23
C PHE A 71 -1.40 1.21 -4.14
N PHE A 72 -0.61 1.50 -5.16
CA PHE A 72 0.82 1.25 -5.12
C PHE A 72 1.63 2.43 -5.64
N VAL A 73 2.89 2.51 -5.19
CA VAL A 73 3.86 3.50 -5.66
C VAL A 73 4.91 2.79 -6.50
N CYS A 74 5.15 3.28 -7.72
CA CYS A 74 6.10 2.73 -8.67
C CYS A 74 7.00 3.83 -9.26
N GLY A 75 8.15 3.44 -9.81
CA GLY A 75 9.01 4.37 -10.54
C GLY A 75 8.45 4.67 -11.93
N ILE A 76 8.98 5.71 -12.56
CA ILE A 76 8.70 6.07 -13.95
C ILE A 76 10.00 6.04 -14.75
N GLN A 77 9.97 5.44 -15.93
CA GLN A 77 11.07 5.45 -16.89
C GLN A 77 10.53 5.80 -18.29
N GLY A 78 10.74 7.05 -18.72
CA GLY A 78 10.08 7.58 -19.91
C GLY A 78 8.57 7.60 -19.70
N GLU A 79 7.85 6.92 -20.59
CA GLU A 79 6.38 6.80 -20.53
C GLU A 79 5.91 5.53 -19.79
N ASN A 80 6.83 4.72 -19.26
CA ASN A 80 6.52 3.42 -18.66
C ASN A 80 6.65 3.42 -17.14
N PHE A 81 5.82 2.61 -16.48
CA PHE A 81 6.04 2.26 -15.08
C PHE A 81 7.22 1.30 -14.93
N CYS A 82 8.00 1.51 -13.88
CA CYS A 82 9.14 0.67 -13.51
C CYS A 82 9.20 0.42 -12.00
N GLY A 83 10.13 -0.44 -11.58
CA GLY A 83 10.35 -0.70 -10.15
C GLY A 83 10.98 0.50 -9.44
N LEU A 84 10.65 0.67 -8.17
CA LEU A 84 11.32 1.66 -7.33
C LEU A 84 12.79 1.29 -7.10
N THR A 85 13.67 2.28 -7.17
CA THR A 85 15.03 2.12 -6.67
C THR A 85 15.04 1.85 -5.17
N GLN A 86 16.15 1.32 -4.64
CA GLN A 86 16.28 1.06 -3.21
C GLN A 86 16.14 2.35 -2.36
N LYS A 87 16.56 3.50 -2.90
CA LYS A 87 16.43 4.82 -2.26
C LYS A 87 14.96 5.26 -2.22
N GLN A 88 14.26 5.19 -3.34
CA GLN A 88 12.85 5.51 -3.43
C GLN A 88 12.02 4.59 -2.51
N MET A 89 12.26 3.28 -2.54
CA MET A 89 11.56 2.32 -1.66
C MET A 89 11.64 2.73 -0.20
N ARG A 90 12.85 3.06 0.31
CA ARG A 90 13.02 3.49 1.71
C ARG A 90 12.29 4.80 2.01
N LYS A 91 12.38 5.79 1.10
CA LYS A 91 11.71 7.08 1.24
C LYS A 91 10.19 6.93 1.35
N TYR A 92 9.57 6.22 0.41
CA TYR A 92 8.11 6.09 0.38
C TYR A 92 7.58 5.12 1.43
N GLN A 93 8.34 4.09 1.79
CA GLN A 93 7.98 3.23 2.92
C GLN A 93 7.97 4.02 4.22
N GLN A 94 8.91 4.94 4.43
CA GLN A 94 8.91 5.84 5.59
C GLN A 94 7.74 6.84 5.54
N MET A 95 7.41 7.36 4.35
CA MET A 95 6.28 8.28 4.15
C MET A 95 4.94 7.64 4.52
N PHE A 96 4.72 6.38 4.13
CA PHE A 96 3.47 5.65 4.36
C PHE A 96 3.55 4.63 5.51
N LEU A 97 4.52 4.82 6.43
CA LEU A 97 4.76 3.91 7.54
C LEU A 97 3.54 3.80 8.46
N SER A 98 2.94 4.93 8.82
CA SER A 98 1.77 4.96 9.69
C SER A 98 0.47 4.81 8.88
N PRO A 99 -0.37 3.81 9.20
CA PRO A 99 -1.70 3.74 8.63
C PRO A 99 -2.61 4.88 9.07
N GLU A 100 -3.51 5.29 8.20
CA GLU A 100 -4.52 6.31 8.48
C GLU A 100 -5.90 5.66 8.58
N GLN A 101 -6.70 6.13 9.54
CA GLN A 101 -8.09 5.75 9.73
C GLN A 101 -8.99 6.97 9.52
N PHE A 102 -10.12 6.77 8.87
CA PHE A 102 -11.07 7.81 8.53
C PHE A 102 -12.38 7.51 9.22
N LEU A 103 -12.82 8.43 10.09
CA LEU A 103 -14.02 8.29 10.89
C LEU A 103 -15.02 9.39 10.51
N PRO A 104 -16.31 9.05 10.32
CA PRO A 104 -17.36 10.07 10.20
C PRO A 104 -17.40 10.96 11.44
N ALA A 105 -17.56 12.27 11.23
CA ALA A 105 -17.76 13.26 12.28
C ALA A 105 -19.02 14.09 11.97
N GLN A 106 -19.46 14.91 12.94
CA GLN A 106 -20.60 15.82 12.74
C GLN A 106 -20.36 16.77 11.55
N GLU A 107 -19.11 17.21 11.37
CA GLU A 107 -18.68 18.00 10.22
C GLU A 107 -17.61 17.23 9.43
N GLY A 108 -18.05 16.40 8.49
CA GLY A 108 -17.17 15.72 7.54
C GLY A 108 -16.48 14.46 8.11
N ILE A 109 -15.17 14.36 7.90
CA ILE A 109 -14.38 13.15 8.17
C ILE A 109 -13.13 13.53 8.96
N VAL A 110 -12.87 12.81 10.05
CA VAL A 110 -11.63 12.93 10.83
C VAL A 110 -10.64 11.86 10.38
N CYS A 111 -9.40 12.28 10.09
CA CYS A 111 -8.28 11.38 9.82
C CYS A 111 -7.43 11.19 11.09
N ILE A 112 -7.20 9.94 11.48
CA ILE A 112 -6.36 9.57 12.62
C ILE A 112 -5.18 8.74 12.10
N ARG A 113 -3.96 9.22 12.34
CA ARG A 113 -2.73 8.45 12.10
C ARG A 113 -2.52 7.46 13.24
N THR A 114 -2.54 6.18 12.89
CA THR A 114 -2.26 5.10 13.84
C THR A 114 -0.76 4.89 13.99
N LYS A 115 -0.32 4.44 15.17
CA LYS A 115 1.08 4.05 15.36
C LYS A 115 1.35 2.77 14.55
N PRO A 116 2.50 2.68 13.86
CA PRO A 116 2.93 1.44 13.23
C PRO A 116 2.94 0.33 14.28
N THR A 117 2.35 -0.81 13.96
CA THR A 117 2.42 -1.99 14.83
C THR A 117 3.73 -2.71 14.55
N PRO A 118 4.54 -3.03 15.58
CA PRO A 118 5.74 -3.82 15.34
C PRO A 118 5.37 -5.12 14.61
N PRO A 119 6.19 -5.56 13.64
CA PRO A 119 5.88 -6.73 12.82
C PRO A 119 5.59 -7.92 13.73
N LYS A 120 4.41 -8.54 13.56
CA LYS A 120 4.06 -9.76 14.28
C LYS A 120 5.10 -10.81 13.91
N SER A 121 5.93 -11.22 14.86
CA SER A 121 6.87 -12.33 14.65
C SER A 121 6.08 -13.57 14.22
N PRO A 122 6.57 -14.34 13.22
CA PRO A 122 5.91 -15.57 12.84
C PRO A 122 5.86 -16.47 14.06
N LYS A 123 4.65 -16.92 14.43
CA LYS A 123 4.48 -17.92 15.50
C LYS A 123 5.29 -19.15 15.06
N LYS A 124 6.33 -19.51 15.83
CA LYS A 124 7.04 -20.77 15.61
C LYS A 124 6.00 -21.89 15.60
N PRO A 125 6.00 -22.79 14.60
CA PRO A 125 5.12 -23.95 14.64
C PRO A 125 5.40 -24.75 15.93
N PRO A 126 4.38 -25.39 16.53
CA PRO A 126 4.57 -26.21 17.71
C PRO A 126 5.64 -27.25 17.42
N ILE A 127 6.67 -27.31 18.26
CA ILE A 127 7.66 -28.39 18.22
C ILE A 127 6.90 -29.65 18.65
N MET A 128 6.59 -30.53 17.70
CA MET A 128 6.12 -31.87 18.03
C MET A 128 7.30 -32.63 18.63
N ASN A 129 7.34 -32.72 19.95
CA ASN A 129 8.26 -33.62 20.65
C ASN A 129 7.88 -35.05 20.30
N GLY A 130 8.58 -35.62 19.32
CA GLY A 130 8.60 -37.05 19.07
C GLY A 130 9.10 -37.74 20.33
N LYS A 131 8.19 -38.34 21.09
CA LYS A 131 8.57 -39.31 22.12
C LYS A 131 9.19 -40.50 21.40
N GLY A 132 10.52 -40.57 21.43
CA GLY A 132 11.20 -41.85 21.41
C GLY A 132 10.69 -42.68 22.58
N GLY A 133 10.20 -43.87 22.26
CA GLY A 133 9.76 -44.87 23.21
C GLY A 133 10.03 -46.22 22.58
N VAL A 134 11.21 -46.75 22.89
CA VAL A 134 11.66 -48.12 22.62
C VAL A 134 10.66 -49.11 23.23
N LEU A 135 10.23 -50.10 22.45
CA LEU A 135 10.39 -51.55 22.66
C LEU A 135 9.90 -52.30 21.43
#